data_AF-A0A161SRU2-F1
#
_entry.id   AF-A0A161SRU2-F1
#
_cell.length_a   1.000
_cell.length_b   1.000
_cell.length_c   1.000
_cell.angle_alpha   90.00
_cell.angle_beta   90.00
_cell.angle_gamma   90.00
#
_symmetry.space_group_name_H-M   'P 1'
#
loop_
_entity.id
_entity.type
_entity.pdbx_description
1 polymer ?
#
loop_
_entity_poly.entity_id
_entity_poly.type
_entity_poly.pdbx_seq_one_letter_code
_entity_poly.pdbx_strand_id
1 'polypeptide(L)'
;MARHSGSDRDLAIYEAQRAHELELNKATAAFEHAVSSPLFLLNGGAAVAFLTLLGAVSAPDSTLALRVEFVAPAVFAWVLGLTAGAACVGFGYRAQREFTKAVSFRRRHFERALVDRSPLDLGPLAEADELMRAGKRMQRWWWRMYVVSLAFFVVGVAVATLAVVRLPS
;
A
#
# COMPACT_ATOMS: atom_id res chain seq x y z
N MET A 1 40.92 3.38 -35.81
CA MET A 1 39.81 4.33 -35.60
C MET A 1 38.53 3.56 -35.22
N ALA A 2 38.56 2.75 -34.15
CA ALA A 2 37.51 1.76 -33.84
C ALA A 2 37.10 1.72 -32.34
N ARG A 3 37.41 2.77 -31.56
CA ARG A 3 37.12 2.83 -30.11
C ARG A 3 35.76 3.46 -29.74
N HIS A 4 34.99 3.98 -30.69
CA HIS A 4 33.71 4.64 -30.38
C HIS A 4 32.48 3.71 -30.36
N SER A 5 32.46 2.63 -31.16
CA SER A 5 31.26 1.78 -31.28
C SER A 5 30.92 0.97 -30.01
N GLY A 6 31.88 0.74 -29.12
CA GLY A 6 31.63 0.09 -27.82
C GLY A 6 30.94 1.02 -26.82
N SER A 7 31.33 2.29 -26.81
CA SER A 7 30.79 3.30 -25.89
C SER A 7 29.31 3.57 -26.13
N ASP A 8 28.90 3.64 -27.40
CA ASP A 8 27.50 3.93 -27.76
C ASP A 8 26.57 2.76 -27.41
N ARG A 9 27.06 1.53 -27.55
CA ARG A 9 26.30 0.32 -27.18
C ARG A 9 26.13 0.20 -25.66
N ASP A 10 27.18 0.44 -24.90
CA ASP A 10 27.13 0.37 -23.43
C ASP A 10 26.21 1.45 -22.86
N LEU A 11 26.25 2.66 -23.45
CA LEU A 11 25.33 3.74 -23.11
C LEU A 11 23.87 3.37 -23.41
N ALA A 12 23.59 2.81 -24.59
CA ALA A 12 22.24 2.39 -24.95
C ALA A 12 21.68 1.30 -24.02
N ILE A 13 22.52 0.35 -23.58
CA ILE A 13 22.13 -0.68 -22.60
C ILE A 13 21.81 -0.03 -21.25
N TYR A 14 22.65 0.92 -20.81
CA TYR A 14 22.43 1.66 -19.57
C TYR A 14 21.12 2.46 -19.59
N GLU A 15 20.86 3.19 -20.68
CA GLU A 15 19.63 3.96 -20.87
C GLU A 15 18.40 3.06 -20.86
N ALA A 16 18.45 1.91 -21.55
CA ALA A 16 17.36 0.95 -21.55
C ALA A 16 17.08 0.39 -20.15
N GLN A 17 18.12 0.08 -19.37
CA GLN A 17 17.96 -0.35 -17.97
C GLN A 17 17.35 0.75 -17.10
N ARG A 18 17.77 2.01 -17.28
CA ARG A 18 17.22 3.15 -16.54
C ARG A 18 15.76 3.40 -16.87
N ALA A 19 15.39 3.31 -18.15
CA ALA A 19 13.99 3.43 -18.57
C ALA A 19 13.14 2.34 -17.92
N HIS A 20 13.61 1.09 -17.91
CA HIS A 20 12.91 -0.02 -17.29
C HIS A 20 12.75 0.14 -15.76
N GLU A 21 13.81 0.54 -15.04
CA GLU A 21 13.73 0.85 -13.60
C GLU A 21 12.69 1.93 -13.30
N LEU A 22 12.65 2.98 -14.13
CA LEU A 22 11.71 4.08 -13.98
C LEU A 22 10.26 3.61 -14.22
N GLU A 23 10.03 2.78 -15.24
CA GLU A 23 8.71 2.21 -15.53
C GLU A 23 8.22 1.30 -14.40
N LEU A 24 9.09 0.44 -13.86
CA LEU A 24 8.75 -0.40 -12.70
C LEU A 24 8.37 0.44 -11.48
N ASN A 25 9.10 1.52 -11.19
CA ASN A 25 8.79 2.42 -10.08
C ASN A 25 7.45 3.15 -10.30
N LYS A 26 7.19 3.63 -11.53
CA LYS A 26 5.91 4.25 -11.89
C LYS A 26 4.74 3.27 -11.74
N ALA A 27 4.89 2.05 -12.24
CA ALA A 27 3.87 1.01 -12.13
C ALA A 27 3.59 0.67 -10.67
N THR A 28 4.64 0.48 -9.85
CA THR A 28 4.50 0.16 -8.43
C THR A 28 3.80 1.29 -7.67
N ALA A 29 4.17 2.55 -7.92
CA ALA A 29 3.51 3.71 -7.31
C ALA A 29 2.03 3.80 -7.72
N ALA A 30 1.71 3.56 -8.99
CA ALA A 30 0.33 3.53 -9.49
C ALA A 30 -0.49 2.41 -8.83
N PHE A 31 0.09 1.21 -8.69
CA PHE A 31 -0.56 0.09 -7.99
C PHE A 31 -0.81 0.40 -6.51
N GLU A 32 0.15 1.00 -5.81
CA GLU A 32 -0.05 1.36 -4.41
C GLU A 32 -1.16 2.38 -4.22
N HIS A 33 -1.23 3.39 -5.09
CA HIS A 33 -2.32 4.35 -5.07
C HIS A 33 -3.67 3.69 -5.37
N ALA A 34 -3.71 2.80 -6.37
CA ALA A 34 -4.90 2.06 -6.76
C ALA A 34 -5.40 1.11 -5.66
N VAL A 35 -4.50 0.52 -4.87
CA VAL A 35 -4.87 -0.45 -3.82
C VAL A 35 -5.21 0.24 -2.48
N SER A 36 -4.55 1.35 -2.17
CA SER A 36 -4.77 2.06 -0.89
C SER A 36 -6.03 2.92 -0.88
N SER A 37 -6.33 3.62 -1.98
CA SER A 37 -7.51 4.50 -2.08
C SER A 37 -8.83 3.78 -1.75
N PRO A 38 -9.11 2.57 -2.25
CA PRO A 38 -10.30 1.81 -1.88
C PRO A 38 -10.44 1.53 -0.38
N LEU A 39 -9.35 1.29 0.37
CA LEU A 39 -9.44 1.03 1.81
C LEU A 39 -9.97 2.25 2.58
N PHE A 40 -9.52 3.45 2.20
CA PHE A 40 -9.98 4.69 2.81
C PHE A 40 -11.42 5.02 2.40
N LEU A 41 -11.77 4.81 1.12
CA LEU A 41 -13.12 5.03 0.62
C LEU A 41 -14.13 4.05 1.25
N LEU A 42 -13.77 2.78 1.39
CA LEU A 42 -14.64 1.77 2.00
C LEU A 42 -14.90 2.09 3.48
N ASN A 43 -13.84 2.23 4.29
CA ASN A 43 -14.02 2.46 5.72
C ASN A 43 -14.55 3.87 6.03
N GLY A 44 -13.94 4.90 5.43
CA GLY A 44 -14.34 6.29 5.65
C GLY A 44 -15.70 6.61 5.04
N GLY A 45 -15.94 6.17 3.80
CA GLY A 45 -17.23 6.34 3.14
C GLY A 45 -18.37 5.61 3.84
N ALA A 46 -18.14 4.37 4.31
CA ALA A 46 -19.15 3.65 5.08
C ALA A 46 -19.46 4.32 6.43
N ALA A 47 -18.43 4.80 7.14
CA ALA A 47 -18.64 5.55 8.38
C ALA A 47 -19.46 6.82 8.14
N VAL A 48 -19.12 7.62 7.12
CA VAL A 48 -19.88 8.82 6.76
C VAL A 48 -21.32 8.47 6.36
N ALA A 49 -21.51 7.49 5.48
CA ALA A 49 -22.83 7.07 5.04
C ALA A 49 -23.71 6.58 6.20
N PHE A 50 -23.14 5.82 7.14
CA PHE A 50 -23.86 5.34 8.32
C PHE A 50 -24.19 6.48 9.29
N LEU A 51 -23.29 7.44 9.50
CA LEU A 51 -23.57 8.63 10.31
C LEU A 51 -24.64 9.54 9.66
N THR A 52 -24.64 9.65 8.33
CA THR A 52 -25.71 10.33 7.60
C THR A 52 -27.05 9.61 7.79
N LEU A 53 -27.07 8.28 7.71
CA LEU A 53 -28.25 7.48 7.99
C LEU A 53 -28.74 7.66 9.44
N LEU A 54 -27.82 7.68 10.41
CA LEU A 54 -28.12 7.94 11.82
C LEU A 54 -28.84 9.29 12.00
N GLY A 55 -28.37 10.34 11.34
CA GLY A 55 -29.03 11.64 11.34
C GLY A 55 -30.43 11.60 10.71
N ALA A 56 -30.58 10.93 9.57
CA ALA A 56 -31.87 10.80 8.89
C ALA A 56 -32.91 10.00 9.70
N VAL A 57 -32.48 8.91 10.35
CA VAL A 57 -33.37 8.03 11.15
C VAL A 57 -33.76 8.67 12.48
N SER A 58 -33.00 9.65 12.95
CA SER A 58 -33.32 10.41 14.17
C SER A 58 -34.38 11.49 13.95
N ALA A 59 -34.91 11.64 12.73
CA ALA A 59 -36.02 12.54 12.44
C ALA A 59 -37.35 12.03 13.07
N PRO A 60 -38.22 12.92 13.56
CA PRO A 60 -39.47 12.54 14.25
C PRO A 60 -40.41 11.66 13.42
N ASP A 61 -40.41 11.83 12.10
CA ASP A 61 -41.31 11.11 11.18
C ASP A 61 -40.70 9.79 10.64
N SER A 62 -39.55 9.37 11.16
CA SER A 62 -38.87 8.15 10.71
C SER A 62 -39.62 6.90 11.17
N THR A 63 -39.88 5.98 10.23
CA THR A 63 -40.42 4.63 10.52
C THR A 63 -39.34 3.63 10.96
N LEU A 64 -38.08 4.06 11.01
CA LEU A 64 -36.93 3.26 11.41
C LEU A 64 -36.46 3.69 12.79
N ALA A 65 -35.95 2.73 13.57
CA ALA A 65 -35.29 2.98 14.84
C ALA A 65 -33.87 2.42 14.82
N LEU A 66 -32.99 3.05 15.59
CA LEU A 66 -31.59 2.64 15.73
C LEU A 66 -31.32 2.11 17.13
N ARG A 67 -30.72 0.92 17.19
CA ARG A 67 -30.19 0.34 18.41
C ARG A 67 -28.83 0.95 18.69
N VAL A 68 -28.80 1.92 19.61
CA VAL A 68 -27.59 2.69 19.97
C VAL A 68 -26.40 1.79 20.35
N GLU A 69 -26.68 0.62 20.95
CA GLU A 69 -25.67 -0.37 21.33
C GLU A 69 -24.82 -0.91 20.15
N PHE A 70 -25.33 -0.86 18.92
CA PHE A 70 -24.58 -1.28 17.71
C PHE A 70 -23.97 -0.10 16.94
N VAL A 71 -24.42 1.13 17.18
CA VAL A 71 -23.91 2.32 16.46
C VAL A 71 -22.44 2.55 16.80
N ALA A 72 -22.10 2.61 18.10
CA ALA A 72 -20.73 2.89 18.51
C ALA A 72 -19.73 1.79 18.07
N PRO A 73 -20.02 0.48 18.22
CA PRO A 73 -19.14 -0.57 17.72
C PRO A 73 -18.95 -0.57 16.20
N ALA A 74 -19.98 -0.25 15.40
CA ALA A 74 -19.86 -0.16 13.95
C ALA A 74 -18.89 0.95 13.52
N VAL A 75 -19.08 2.15 14.09
CA VAL A 75 -18.19 3.30 13.83
C VAL A 75 -16.76 3.00 14.29
N PHE A 76 -16.61 2.40 15.48
CA PHE A 76 -15.31 2.02 16.02
C PHE A 76 -14.59 1.02 15.11
N ALA A 77 -15.31 0.02 14.56
CA ALA A 77 -14.74 -0.93 13.60
C ALA A 77 -14.18 -0.22 12.36
N TRP A 78 -14.92 0.71 11.73
CA TRP A 78 -14.40 1.46 10.58
C TRP A 78 -13.23 2.38 10.93
N VAL A 79 -13.18 2.97 12.13
CA VAL A 79 -12.02 3.76 12.58
C VAL A 79 -10.77 2.87 12.73
N LEU A 80 -10.92 1.66 13.27
CA LEU A 80 -9.82 0.68 13.31
C LEU A 80 -9.42 0.25 11.90
N GLY A 81 -10.40 0.07 11.00
CA GLY A 81 -10.17 -0.21 9.59
C GLY A 81 -9.36 0.89 8.89
N LEU A 82 -9.68 2.16 9.13
CA LEU A 82 -8.92 3.31 8.64
C LEU A 82 -7.50 3.35 9.20
N THR A 83 -7.35 3.08 10.51
CA THR A 83 -6.04 3.06 11.17
C THR A 83 -5.15 1.96 10.58
N ALA A 84 -5.71 0.77 10.36
CA ALA A 84 -5.02 -0.31 9.67
C ALA A 84 -4.70 0.05 8.21
N GLY A 85 -5.59 0.76 7.51
CA GLY A 85 -5.35 1.30 6.17
C GLY A 85 -4.19 2.30 6.12
N ALA A 86 -4.09 3.20 7.09
CA ALA A 86 -2.97 4.13 7.23
C ALA A 86 -1.64 3.39 7.52
N ALA A 87 -1.68 2.41 8.43
CA ALA A 87 -0.52 1.57 8.72
C ALA A 87 -0.08 0.77 7.47
N CYS A 88 -1.04 0.27 6.69
CA CYS A 88 -0.80 -0.40 5.41
C CYS A 88 0.04 0.51 4.49
N VAL A 89 -0.41 1.74 4.20
CA VAL A 89 0.36 2.71 3.39
C VAL A 89 1.76 2.94 3.95
N GLY A 90 1.90 3.11 5.27
CA GLY A 90 3.21 3.29 5.91
C GLY A 90 4.16 2.11 5.70
N PHE A 91 3.67 0.87 5.78
CA PHE A 91 4.48 -0.32 5.49
C PHE A 91 4.80 -0.49 4.01
N GLY A 92 3.86 -0.16 3.12
CA GLY A 92 4.08 -0.16 1.66
C GLY A 92 5.23 0.79 1.28
N TYR A 93 5.14 2.04 1.74
CA TYR A 93 6.20 3.04 1.54
C TYR A 93 7.56 2.58 2.06
N ARG A 94 7.62 1.99 3.26
CA ARG A 94 8.87 1.44 3.81
C ARG A 94 9.41 0.28 2.97
N ALA A 95 8.54 -0.62 2.51
CA ALA A 95 8.95 -1.74 1.65
C ALA A 95 9.57 -1.23 0.35
N GLN A 96 8.90 -0.29 -0.34
CA GLN A 96 9.44 0.34 -1.55
C GLN A 96 10.78 1.02 -1.33
N ARG A 97 10.93 1.75 -0.22
CA ARG A 97 12.18 2.43 0.10
C ARG A 97 13.32 1.43 0.25
N GLU A 98 13.11 0.30 0.91
CA GLU A 98 14.15 -0.74 1.05
C GLU A 98 14.45 -1.44 -0.29
N PHE A 99 13.44 -1.71 -1.13
CA PHE A 99 13.68 -2.25 -2.47
C PHE A 99 14.45 -1.27 -3.36
N THR A 100 14.11 0.01 -3.32
CA THR A 100 14.80 1.07 -4.07
C THR A 100 16.26 1.20 -3.64
N LYS A 101 16.53 1.12 -2.34
CA LYS A 101 17.91 1.08 -1.81
C LYS A 101 18.65 -0.14 -2.30
N ALA A 102 18.05 -1.33 -2.24
CA ALA A 102 18.67 -2.58 -2.70
C ALA A 102 19.07 -2.51 -4.19
N VAL A 103 18.16 -2.05 -5.04
CA VAL A 103 18.41 -1.86 -6.48
C VAL A 103 19.50 -0.82 -6.73
N SER A 104 19.41 0.34 -6.07
CA SER A 104 20.41 1.40 -6.19
C SER A 104 21.80 0.98 -5.70
N PHE A 105 21.85 0.12 -4.68
CA PHE A 105 23.09 -0.44 -4.16
C PHE A 105 23.73 -1.40 -5.16
N ARG A 106 22.95 -2.37 -5.67
CA ARG A 106 23.41 -3.28 -6.74
C ARG A 106 23.92 -2.50 -7.94
N ARG A 107 23.16 -1.50 -8.40
CA ARG A 107 23.54 -0.68 -9.56
C ARG A 107 24.87 0.02 -9.37
N ARG A 108 25.04 0.76 -8.26
CA ARG A 108 26.31 1.45 -7.97
C ARG A 108 27.49 0.50 -7.90
N HIS A 109 27.27 -0.73 -7.43
CA HIS A 109 28.30 -1.75 -7.39
C HIS A 109 28.69 -2.24 -8.79
N PHE A 110 27.71 -2.54 -9.65
CA PHE A 110 27.95 -2.90 -11.05
C PHE A 110 28.63 -1.76 -11.83
N GLU A 111 28.17 -0.52 -11.66
CA GLU A 111 28.75 0.66 -12.31
C GLU A 111 30.24 0.81 -11.92
N ARG A 112 30.59 0.65 -10.64
CA ARG A 112 31.99 0.71 -10.17
C ARG A 112 32.84 -0.40 -10.76
N ALA A 113 32.37 -1.65 -10.72
CA ALA A 113 33.13 -2.78 -11.28
C ALA A 113 33.39 -2.60 -12.79
N LEU A 114 32.42 -2.04 -13.53
CA LEU A 114 32.58 -1.74 -14.95
C LEU A 114 33.61 -0.64 -15.21
N VAL A 115 33.57 0.45 -14.45
CA VAL A 115 34.50 1.59 -14.58
C VAL A 115 35.93 1.17 -14.22
N ASP A 116 36.09 0.43 -13.13
CA ASP A 116 37.40 0.02 -12.63
C ASP A 116 37.98 -1.19 -13.38
N ARG A 117 37.18 -1.82 -14.27
CA ARG A 117 37.48 -3.10 -14.94
C ARG A 117 37.93 -4.19 -13.97
N SER A 118 37.43 -4.12 -12.73
CA SER A 118 37.74 -5.07 -11.68
C SER A 118 36.78 -6.26 -11.75
N PRO A 119 37.25 -7.47 -11.35
CA PRO A 119 36.34 -8.61 -11.22
C PRO A 119 35.24 -8.27 -10.22
N LEU A 120 34.02 -8.72 -10.52
CA LEU A 120 32.84 -8.39 -9.73
C LEU A 120 32.95 -9.00 -8.33
N ASP A 121 33.13 -8.17 -7.31
CA ASP A 121 33.07 -8.62 -5.91
C ASP A 121 31.61 -8.96 -5.55
N LEU A 122 31.37 -10.16 -5.04
CA LEU A 122 30.03 -10.61 -4.66
C LEU A 122 29.66 -10.18 -3.24
N GLY A 123 30.61 -9.74 -2.40
CA GLY A 123 30.34 -9.31 -1.02
C GLY A 123 29.23 -8.25 -0.91
N PRO A 124 29.29 -7.15 -1.70
CA PRO A 124 28.25 -6.12 -1.72
C PRO A 124 26.87 -6.61 -2.20
N LEU A 125 26.79 -7.76 -2.89
CA LEU A 125 25.49 -8.33 -3.24
C LEU A 125 24.74 -8.90 -2.02
N ALA A 126 25.47 -9.31 -0.97
CA ALA A 126 24.86 -9.78 0.27
C ALA A 126 24.10 -8.65 0.99
N GLU A 127 24.64 -7.43 1.01
CA GLU A 127 23.97 -6.26 1.61
C GLU A 127 22.69 -5.91 0.85
N ALA A 128 22.72 -5.97 -0.49
CA ALA A 128 21.52 -5.79 -1.29
C ALA A 128 20.46 -6.87 -1.04
N ASP A 129 20.88 -8.12 -0.81
CA ASP A 129 19.97 -9.20 -0.45
C ASP A 129 19.32 -8.99 0.91
N GLU A 130 20.04 -8.44 1.89
CA GLU A 130 19.49 -8.09 3.19
C GLU A 130 18.43 -6.99 3.08
N LEU A 131 18.71 -5.93 2.31
CA LEU A 131 17.74 -4.87 2.02
C LEU A 131 16.50 -5.43 1.33
N MET A 132 16.68 -6.34 0.37
CA MET A 132 15.57 -7.00 -0.33
C MET A 132 14.76 -7.91 0.59
N ARG A 133 15.39 -8.62 1.53
CA ARG A 133 14.69 -9.38 2.58
C ARG A 133 13.93 -8.45 3.52
N ALA A 134 14.49 -7.30 3.89
CA ALA A 134 13.83 -6.29 4.71
C ALA A 134 12.58 -5.74 4.02
N GLY A 135 12.68 -5.40 2.73
CA GLY A 135 11.54 -5.00 1.90
C GLY A 135 10.43 -6.05 1.88
N LYS A 136 10.78 -7.33 1.65
CA LYS A 136 9.81 -8.45 1.70
C LYS A 136 9.15 -8.63 3.06
N ARG A 137 9.88 -8.40 4.17
CA ARG A 137 9.28 -8.42 5.52
C ARG A 137 8.23 -7.32 5.66
N MET A 138 8.54 -6.09 5.23
CA MET A 138 7.60 -4.97 5.29
C MET A 138 6.39 -5.19 4.36
N GLN A 139 6.60 -5.78 3.19
CA GLN A 139 5.52 -6.14 2.26
C GLN A 139 4.54 -7.17 2.86
N ARG A 140 5.03 -8.13 3.66
CA ARG A 140 4.14 -9.04 4.39
C ARG A 140 3.29 -8.31 5.44
N TRP A 141 3.87 -7.32 6.12
CA TRP A 141 3.11 -6.48 7.06
C TRP A 141 2.08 -5.60 6.34
N TRP A 142 2.43 -5.05 5.19
CA TRP A 142 1.50 -4.34 4.30
C TRP A 142 0.27 -5.21 3.97
N TRP A 143 0.49 -6.43 3.47
CA TRP A 143 -0.61 -7.36 3.18
C TRP A 143 -1.47 -7.69 4.40
N ARG A 144 -0.86 -7.89 5.57
CA ARG A 144 -1.60 -8.13 6.83
C ARG A 144 -2.49 -6.94 7.19
N MET A 145 -1.96 -5.73 7.13
CA MET A 145 -2.72 -4.52 7.45
C MET A 145 -3.86 -4.27 6.44
N TYR A 146 -3.64 -4.59 5.16
CA TYR A 146 -4.69 -4.57 4.14
C TYR A 146 -5.85 -5.50 4.52
N VAL A 147 -5.55 -6.78 4.82
CA VAL A 147 -6.57 -7.77 5.20
C VAL A 147 -7.29 -7.36 6.49
N VAL A 148 -6.55 -6.86 7.49
CA VAL A 148 -7.14 -6.37 8.75
C VAL A 148 -8.09 -5.20 8.50
N SER A 149 -7.69 -4.23 7.66
CA SER A 149 -8.54 -3.10 7.28
C SER A 149 -9.84 -3.55 6.61
N LEU A 150 -9.75 -4.51 5.69
CA LEU A 150 -10.91 -5.08 5.01
C LEU A 150 -11.81 -5.87 5.97
N ALA A 151 -11.23 -6.64 6.90
CA ALA A 151 -11.99 -7.37 7.90
C ALA A 151 -12.79 -6.43 8.80
N PHE A 152 -12.17 -5.32 9.25
CA PHE A 152 -12.86 -4.29 10.03
C PHE A 152 -14.00 -3.61 9.25
N PHE A 153 -13.81 -3.38 7.94
CA PHE A 153 -14.89 -2.90 7.09
C PHE A 153 -16.10 -3.85 7.10
N VAL A 154 -15.86 -5.15 6.86
CA VAL A 154 -16.92 -6.17 6.83
C VAL A 154 -17.62 -6.28 8.18
N VAL A 155 -16.87 -6.29 9.28
CA VAL A 155 -17.43 -6.30 10.64
C VAL A 155 -18.27 -5.04 10.89
N GLY A 156 -17.77 -3.86 10.52
CA GLY A 156 -18.50 -2.60 10.67
C GLY A 156 -19.84 -2.62 9.91
N VAL A 157 -19.85 -3.12 8.68
CA VAL A 157 -21.08 -3.30 7.88
C VAL A 157 -22.04 -4.27 8.57
N ALA A 158 -21.56 -5.45 9.00
CA ALA A 158 -22.40 -6.44 9.66
C ALA A 158 -23.03 -5.86 10.94
N VAL A 159 -22.25 -5.19 11.78
CA VAL A 159 -22.73 -4.55 13.02
C VAL A 159 -23.73 -3.43 12.69
N ALA A 160 -23.45 -2.61 11.68
CA ALA A 160 -24.35 -1.54 11.25
C ALA A 160 -25.71 -2.07 10.77
N THR A 161 -25.74 -3.23 10.08
CA THR A 161 -27.02 -3.85 9.67
C THR A 161 -27.85 -4.30 10.86
N LEU A 162 -27.23 -4.73 11.96
CA LEU A 162 -27.93 -5.09 13.19
C LEU A 162 -28.45 -3.88 13.97
N ALA A 163 -27.89 -2.68 13.71
CA ALA A 163 -28.30 -1.45 14.35
C ALA A 163 -29.67 -0.96 13.86
N VAL A 164 -30.02 -1.22 12.60
CA VAL A 164 -31.25 -0.70 11.97
C VAL A 164 -32.39 -1.69 12.18
N VAL A 165 -33.46 -1.24 12.85
CA VAL A 165 -34.67 -2.03 13.08
C VAL A 165 -35.89 -1.28 12.58
N ARG A 166 -36.85 -2.00 12.00
CA ARG A 166 -38.13 -1.45 11.59
C ARG A 166 -39.09 -1.42 12.78
N LEU A 167 -39.72 -0.27 13.03
CA LEU A 167 -40.76 -0.17 14.04
C LEU A 167 -42.03 -0.90 13.56
N PRO A 168 -42.75 -1.61 14.45
CA PRO A 168 -44.07 -2.14 14.11
C PRO A 168 -45.01 -0.97 13.81
N SER A 169 -45.65 -1.03 12.64
CA SER A 169 -46.67 -0.07 12.17
C SER A 169 -47.97 -0.18 12.94
#